data_AF-A0A949AIG3-F1
#
_entry.id   AF-A0A949AIG3-F1
#
_cell.length_a   1.000
_cell.length_b   1.000
_cell.length_c   1.000
_cell.angle_alpha   90.00
_cell.angle_beta   90.00
_cell.angle_gamma   90.00
#
_symmetry.space_group_name_H-M   'P 1'
#
loop_
_entity.id
_entity.type
_entity.pdbx_description
1 polymer ?
#
loop_
_entity_poly.entity_id
_entity_poly.type
_entity_poly.pdbx_seq_one_letter_code
_entity_poly.pdbx_strand_id
1 'polypeptide(L)'
;MMINKKIFRLRLILIIISFLFLVESSLYACSIPKYCLRPFLAGNSAVTVEQLIENARIAMGPAGESNRDWTAFNNIVEQIRAKKGIQVWVVAGSTTNDAARKGLKFNYRCSENPLLRKQAEIFFNGLSSKETIFIGLILENSALQHVSDGITLIVVEKKHDFSKISIIDNGKGFKDEKRDNGKVKIETAVKYGSFGRGGDRGIGLSSALNQNSDIAEVHQPEESAILRPSERSVYDPVVVYQIRNNRAYGTTVIGYFFKGKGTDNLDAWRTQKIIELRQSL
;
A
#
# COMPACT_ATOMS: atom_id res chain seq x y z
N MET A 1 -58.48 14.39 -41.03
CA MET A 1 -57.07 14.41 -40.59
C MET A 1 -56.99 14.03 -39.11
N MET A 2 -57.14 12.73 -38.81
CA MET A 2 -57.11 12.20 -37.44
C MET A 2 -55.68 11.74 -37.12
N ILE A 3 -54.81 12.70 -36.77
CA ILE A 3 -53.49 12.38 -36.23
C ILE A 3 -53.70 11.83 -34.81
N ASN A 4 -53.85 10.51 -34.81
CA ASN A 4 -53.67 9.51 -33.78
C ASN A 4 -53.44 10.05 -32.34
N LYS A 5 -54.54 10.21 -31.58
CA LYS A 5 -54.54 10.45 -30.12
C LYS A 5 -53.63 9.46 -29.35
N LYS A 6 -53.34 8.28 -29.93
CA LYS A 6 -52.40 7.30 -29.37
C LYS A 6 -50.95 7.80 -29.34
N ILE A 7 -50.49 8.54 -30.35
CA ILE A 7 -49.12 9.07 -30.41
C ILE A 7 -48.91 10.15 -29.34
N PHE A 8 -49.93 10.99 -29.11
CA PHE A 8 -49.87 12.01 -28.07
C PHE A 8 -49.81 11.40 -26.66
N ARG A 9 -50.60 10.36 -26.39
CA ARG A 9 -50.55 9.63 -25.11
C ARG A 9 -49.20 8.95 -24.88
N LEU A 10 -48.59 8.38 -25.92
CA LEU A 10 -47.28 7.75 -25.79
C LEU A 10 -46.16 8.75 -25.44
N ARG A 11 -46.19 9.94 -26.06
CA ARG A 11 -45.23 11.02 -25.75
C ARG A 11 -45.41 11.56 -24.34
N LEU A 12 -46.64 11.71 -23.87
CA LEU A 12 -46.92 12.17 -22.51
C LEU A 12 -46.42 11.15 -21.45
N ILE A 13 -46.61 9.85 -21.70
CA ILE A 13 -46.10 8.78 -20.81
C ILE A 13 -44.57 8.79 -20.76
N LEU A 14 -43.89 8.94 -21.91
CA LEU A 14 -42.43 9.04 -21.96
C LEU A 14 -41.89 10.24 -21.18
N ILE A 15 -42.54 11.40 -21.28
CA ILE A 15 -42.16 12.61 -20.52
C ILE A 15 -42.33 12.37 -19.01
N ILE A 16 -43.43 11.74 -18.58
CA ILE A 16 -43.66 11.42 -17.16
C ILE A 16 -42.63 10.43 -16.63
N ILE A 17 -42.26 9.40 -17.40
CA ILE A 17 -41.22 8.43 -17.03
C ILE A 17 -39.85 9.13 -16.91
N SER A 18 -39.50 10.01 -17.85
CA SER A 18 -38.25 10.77 -17.76
C SER A 18 -38.23 11.72 -16.55
N PHE A 19 -39.37 12.30 -16.18
CA PHE A 19 -39.48 13.15 -14.99
C PHE A 19 -39.36 12.34 -13.68
N LEU A 20 -39.92 11.13 -13.63
CA LEU A 20 -39.78 10.24 -12.48
C LEU A 20 -38.32 9.78 -12.26
N PHE A 21 -37.58 9.49 -13.33
CA PHE A 21 -36.15 9.17 -13.23
C PHE A 21 -35.29 10.36 -12.74
N LEU A 22 -35.66 11.59 -13.09
CA LEU A 22 -35.00 12.81 -12.59
C LEU A 22 -35.28 13.09 -11.11
N VAL A 23 -36.47 12.72 -10.62
CA VAL A 23 -36.84 12.86 -9.21
C VAL A 23 -36.18 11.78 -8.34
N GLU A 24 -36.02 10.54 -8.83
CA GLU A 24 -35.26 9.51 -8.10
C GLU A 24 -33.75 9.84 -8.04
N SER A 25 -33.20 10.45 -9.09
CA SER A 25 -31.79 10.85 -9.13
C SER A 25 -31.45 11.99 -8.15
N SER A 26 -32.45 12.78 -7.71
CA SER A 26 -32.27 13.87 -6.75
C SER A 26 -32.55 13.47 -5.29
N LEU A 27 -33.10 12.27 -5.06
CA LEU A 27 -33.32 11.71 -3.71
C LEU A 27 -32.19 10.79 -3.24
N TYR A 28 -31.20 10.50 -4.09
CA TYR A 28 -29.93 9.84 -3.72
C TYR A 28 -28.75 10.83 -3.57
N ALA A 29 -29.04 12.10 -3.29
CA ALA A 29 -28.08 12.97 -2.62
C ALA A 29 -27.93 12.47 -1.17
N CYS A 30 -27.09 11.44 -1.04
CA CYS A 30 -26.70 10.81 0.21
C CYS A 30 -26.29 11.91 1.19
N SER A 31 -27.10 12.00 2.24
CA SER A 31 -26.80 12.65 3.50
C SER A 31 -25.38 12.30 3.94
N ILE A 32 -24.43 13.20 3.69
CA ILE A 32 -23.20 13.26 4.47
C ILE A 32 -23.67 13.42 5.92
N PRO A 33 -23.36 12.50 6.84
CA PRO A 33 -23.63 12.75 8.24
C PRO A 33 -22.83 13.99 8.63
N LYS A 34 -23.55 15.11 8.83
CA LYS A 34 -23.07 16.24 9.62
C LYS A 34 -22.89 15.71 11.04
N TYR A 35 -21.73 15.11 11.29
CA TYR A 35 -21.27 14.96 12.65
C TYR A 35 -21.20 16.37 13.23
N CYS A 36 -22.10 16.65 14.17
CA CYS A 36 -21.91 17.70 15.14
C CYS A 36 -20.50 17.51 15.72
N LEU A 37 -19.59 18.40 15.32
CA LEU A 37 -18.39 18.72 16.08
C LEU A 37 -18.86 19.22 17.45
N ARG A 38 -19.14 18.28 18.36
CA ARG A 38 -19.03 18.59 19.78
C ARG A 38 -17.60 19.08 19.98
N PRO A 39 -17.38 20.19 20.72
CA PRO A 39 -16.06 20.53 21.17
C PRO A 39 -15.64 19.43 22.16
N PHE A 40 -15.01 18.39 21.61
CA PHE A 40 -14.22 17.48 22.40
C PHE A 40 -13.09 18.35 22.93
N LEU A 41 -13.11 18.58 24.24
CA LEU A 41 -12.01 19.20 24.96
C LEU A 41 -10.73 18.50 24.51
N ALA A 42 -9.91 19.23 23.77
CA ALA A 42 -8.71 18.73 23.11
C ALA A 42 -7.67 18.35 24.16
N GLY A 43 -7.80 17.13 24.71
CA GLY A 43 -6.62 16.38 25.09
C GLY A 43 -5.85 16.13 23.81
N ASN A 44 -4.69 16.76 23.64
CA ASN A 44 -3.78 16.52 22.53
C ASN A 44 -3.30 15.06 22.58
N SER A 45 -4.11 14.11 22.12
CA SER A 45 -3.65 12.77 21.82
C SER A 45 -2.61 12.89 20.73
N ALA A 46 -1.34 12.72 21.10
CA ALA A 46 -0.22 12.84 20.19
C ALA A 46 -0.44 11.94 18.97
N VAL A 47 -0.34 12.50 17.77
CA VAL A 47 -0.50 11.77 16.51
C VAL A 47 0.49 10.60 16.47
N THR A 48 -0.03 9.39 16.25
CA THR A 48 0.77 8.16 16.21
C THR A 48 1.58 8.07 14.91
N VAL A 49 2.59 7.21 14.89
CA VAL A 49 3.41 6.99 13.70
C VAL A 49 2.57 6.36 12.59
N GLU A 50 1.68 5.44 12.94
CA GLU A 50 0.75 4.78 12.03
C GLU A 50 -0.18 5.78 11.35
N GLN A 51 -0.72 6.75 12.10
CA GLN A 51 -1.53 7.84 11.56
C GLN A 51 -0.72 8.72 10.60
N LEU A 52 0.54 9.05 10.95
CA LEU A 52 1.42 9.81 10.06
C LEU A 52 1.74 9.03 8.77
N ILE A 53 2.00 7.73 8.86
CA ILE A 53 2.25 6.86 7.71
C ILE A 53 1.03 6.83 6.77
N GLU A 54 -0.17 6.68 7.31
CA GLU A 54 -1.40 6.68 6.51
C GLU A 54 -1.65 8.06 5.87
N ASN A 55 -1.44 9.15 6.62
CA ASN A 55 -1.52 10.50 6.08
C ASN A 55 -0.48 10.72 4.96
N ALA A 56 0.75 10.20 5.11
CA ALA A 56 1.78 10.27 4.08
C ALA A 56 1.33 9.51 2.83
N ARG A 57 0.81 8.28 2.97
CA ARG A 57 0.26 7.49 1.85
C ARG A 57 -0.83 8.23 1.10
N ILE A 58 -1.75 8.89 1.80
CA ILE A 58 -2.81 9.68 1.17
C ILE A 58 -2.22 10.88 0.42
N ALA A 59 -1.29 11.60 1.05
CA ALA A 59 -0.59 12.73 0.43
C ALA A 59 0.31 12.32 -0.75
N MET A 60 0.73 11.04 -0.83
CA MET A 60 1.50 10.55 -1.97
C MET A 60 0.69 10.64 -3.26
N GLY A 61 -0.64 10.45 -3.25
CA GLY A 61 -1.52 10.40 -4.44
C GLY A 61 -1.16 9.28 -5.44
N PRO A 62 -1.99 8.91 -6.43
CA PRO A 62 -1.64 7.83 -7.37
C PRO A 62 -0.43 8.19 -8.25
N ALA A 63 0.35 7.18 -8.68
CA ALA A 63 1.47 7.36 -9.62
C ALA A 63 1.00 7.85 -11.00
N GLY A 64 1.89 8.55 -11.72
CA GLY A 64 1.64 9.08 -13.08
C GLY A 64 0.97 10.46 -13.14
N GLU A 65 0.55 11.05 -12.01
CA GLU A 65 0.07 12.44 -12.00
C GLU A 65 1.23 13.43 -12.14
N SER A 66 1.17 14.26 -13.18
CA SER A 66 2.15 15.35 -13.39
C SER A 66 1.82 16.56 -12.50
N ASN A 67 2.85 17.34 -12.12
CA ASN A 67 2.73 18.59 -11.36
C ASN A 67 2.09 18.49 -9.96
N ARG A 68 2.39 17.41 -9.22
CA ARG A 68 1.93 17.26 -7.84
C ARG A 68 2.64 18.21 -6.87
N ASP A 69 1.89 18.81 -5.95
CA ASP A 69 2.43 19.54 -4.81
C ASP A 69 2.84 18.55 -3.70
N TRP A 70 4.14 18.47 -3.43
CA TRP A 70 4.72 17.59 -2.42
C TRP A 70 4.82 18.23 -1.03
N THR A 71 4.36 19.46 -0.84
CA THR A 71 4.50 20.19 0.43
C THR A 71 3.88 19.43 1.60
N ALA A 72 2.64 18.95 1.45
CA ALA A 72 1.97 18.16 2.49
C ALA A 72 2.72 16.86 2.80
N PHE A 73 3.11 16.10 1.76
CA PHE A 73 3.86 14.86 1.92
C PHE A 73 5.21 15.08 2.63
N ASN A 74 6.00 16.06 2.17
CA ASN A 74 7.29 16.40 2.77
C ASN A 74 7.13 16.78 4.25
N ASN A 75 6.12 17.59 4.60
CA ASN A 75 5.87 17.99 5.98
C ASN A 75 5.51 16.80 6.88
N ILE A 76 4.75 15.84 6.37
CA ILE A 76 4.42 14.62 7.12
C ILE A 76 5.65 13.74 7.28
N VAL A 77 6.47 13.58 6.23
CA VAL A 77 7.74 12.83 6.29
C VAL A 77 8.69 13.39 7.35
N GLU A 78 8.82 14.72 7.45
CA GLU A 78 9.63 15.34 8.51
C GLU A 78 9.06 15.08 9.91
N GLN A 79 7.73 15.07 10.07
CA GLN A 79 7.11 14.69 11.35
C GLN A 79 7.39 13.23 11.73
N ILE A 80 7.43 12.32 10.75
CA ILE A 80 7.82 10.92 10.99
C ILE A 80 9.31 10.84 11.39
N ARG A 81 10.19 11.55 10.67
CA ARG A 81 11.64 11.60 10.96
C ARG A 81 11.95 12.15 12.35
N ALA A 82 11.14 13.08 12.85
CA ALA A 82 11.30 13.66 14.19
C ALA A 82 10.98 12.67 15.33
N LYS A 83 10.34 11.53 15.05
CA LYS A 83 10.04 10.52 16.05
C LYS A 83 11.29 9.70 16.39
N LYS A 84 11.57 9.54 17.69
CA LYS A 84 12.72 8.78 18.17
C LYS A 84 12.67 7.32 17.71
N GLY A 85 13.80 6.80 17.24
CA GLY A 85 13.93 5.39 16.84
C GLY A 85 13.34 5.07 15.47
N ILE A 86 13.02 6.09 14.67
CA ILE A 86 12.49 5.94 13.32
C ILE A 86 13.52 6.38 12.29
N GLN A 87 13.67 5.60 11.23
CA GLN A 87 14.43 5.97 10.04
C GLN A 87 13.49 6.01 8.83
N VAL A 88 13.63 7.04 7.99
CA VAL A 88 12.70 7.27 6.87
C VAL A 88 13.47 7.57 5.59
N TRP A 89 13.11 6.85 4.53
CA TRP A 89 13.64 7.09 3.19
C TRP A 89 12.50 7.28 2.19
N VAL A 90 12.70 8.22 1.28
CA VAL A 90 11.83 8.43 0.12
C VAL A 90 12.64 8.09 -1.13
N VAL A 91 12.12 7.16 -1.92
CA VAL A 91 12.74 6.64 -3.15
C VAL A 91 11.90 7.05 -4.34
N ALA A 92 12.49 7.73 -5.32
CA ALA A 92 11.85 7.97 -6.60
C ALA A 92 12.06 6.77 -7.54
N GLY A 93 11.04 6.40 -8.31
CA GLY A 93 11.13 5.37 -9.33
C GLY A 93 12.12 5.73 -10.45
N SER A 94 12.46 4.75 -11.29
CA SER A 94 13.48 4.91 -12.33
C SER A 94 13.10 5.91 -13.42
N THR A 95 11.82 5.95 -13.80
CA THR A 95 11.27 6.76 -14.89
C THR A 95 10.50 7.98 -14.41
N THR A 96 10.47 8.28 -13.10
CA THR A 96 9.80 9.46 -12.55
C THR A 96 10.35 10.74 -13.19
N ASN A 97 9.50 11.44 -13.93
CA ASN A 97 9.90 12.63 -14.70
C ASN A 97 10.22 13.83 -13.78
N ASP A 98 11.00 14.79 -14.30
CA ASP A 98 11.51 15.93 -13.52
C ASP A 98 10.38 16.84 -12.99
N ALA A 99 9.31 16.99 -13.76
CA ALA A 99 8.13 17.78 -13.37
C ALA A 99 7.40 17.16 -12.17
N ALA A 100 7.22 15.85 -12.17
CA ALA A 100 6.63 15.09 -11.06
C ALA A 100 7.54 15.08 -9.82
N ARG A 101 8.85 15.35 -9.96
CA ARG A 101 9.80 15.45 -8.84
C ARG A 101 10.01 16.88 -8.33
N LYS A 102 9.48 17.89 -9.00
CA LYS A 102 9.71 19.28 -8.64
C LYS A 102 9.21 19.53 -7.20
N GLY A 103 10.14 19.86 -6.29
CA GLY A 103 9.83 20.09 -4.88
C GLY A 103 9.76 18.83 -4.00
N LEU A 104 9.95 17.63 -4.56
CA LEU A 104 10.01 16.39 -3.77
C LEU A 104 11.38 16.28 -3.06
N LYS A 105 11.36 16.05 -1.75
CA LYS A 105 12.58 15.72 -0.98
C LYS A 105 12.76 14.20 -0.93
N PHE A 106 13.62 13.66 -1.79
CA PHE A 106 13.92 12.22 -1.86
C PHE A 106 15.37 11.91 -1.50
N ASN A 107 15.59 10.71 -0.96
CA ASN A 107 16.91 10.24 -0.52
C ASN A 107 17.68 9.55 -1.65
N TYR A 108 16.95 8.84 -2.52
CA TYR A 108 17.54 8.01 -3.55
C TYR A 108 16.64 7.97 -4.79
N ARG A 109 17.25 7.94 -5.97
CA ARG A 109 16.57 7.67 -7.23
C ARG A 109 16.94 6.26 -7.66
N CYS A 110 15.93 5.42 -7.86
CA CYS A 110 16.15 4.07 -8.38
C CYS A 110 16.76 4.17 -9.76
N SER A 111 17.95 3.60 -9.95
CA SER A 111 18.51 3.38 -11.29
C SER A 111 18.27 1.93 -11.66
N GLU A 112 18.19 1.60 -12.94
CA GLU A 112 18.09 0.20 -13.44
C GLU A 112 19.35 -0.64 -13.13
N ASN A 113 20.23 -0.15 -12.25
CA ASN A 113 21.49 -0.79 -11.92
C ASN A 113 21.23 -2.07 -11.11
N PRO A 114 21.74 -3.23 -11.55
CA PRO A 114 21.59 -4.53 -10.87
C PRO A 114 22.22 -4.57 -9.46
N LEU A 115 22.92 -3.52 -9.04
CA LEU A 115 23.53 -3.40 -7.71
C LEU A 115 22.60 -2.83 -6.63
N LEU A 116 21.30 -2.64 -6.88
CA LEU A 116 20.34 -2.15 -5.88
C LEU A 116 20.44 -2.85 -4.52
N ARG A 117 20.71 -4.16 -4.51
CA ARG A 117 20.94 -4.94 -3.28
C ARG A 117 22.20 -4.50 -2.52
N LYS A 118 23.33 -4.31 -3.21
CA LYS A 118 24.56 -3.79 -2.59
C LYS A 118 24.43 -2.32 -2.19
N GLN A 119 23.68 -1.54 -2.95
CA GLN A 119 23.38 -0.15 -2.60
C GLN A 119 22.50 -0.09 -1.35
N ALA A 120 21.50 -0.98 -1.21
CA ALA A 120 20.68 -1.08 -0.02
C ALA A 120 21.54 -1.33 1.24
N GLU A 121 22.56 -2.19 1.19
CA GLU A 121 23.49 -2.39 2.32
C GLU A 121 24.24 -1.12 2.73
N ILE A 122 24.61 -0.28 1.76
CA ILE A 122 25.29 1.00 2.03
C ILE A 122 24.28 2.06 2.54
N PHE A 123 23.09 2.12 1.94
CA PHE A 123 22.06 3.12 2.24
C PHE A 123 21.31 2.86 3.55
N PHE A 124 21.15 1.60 3.95
CA PHE A 124 20.42 1.19 5.16
C PHE A 124 21.36 0.70 6.27
N ASN A 125 22.39 1.50 6.55
CA ASN A 125 23.34 1.18 7.63
C ASN A 125 22.61 1.02 8.99
N GLY A 126 23.02 0.02 9.76
CA GLY A 126 22.45 -0.30 11.07
C GLY A 126 21.20 -1.19 11.04
N LEU A 127 20.87 -1.79 9.89
CA LEU A 127 19.90 -2.88 9.77
C LEU A 127 20.63 -4.24 9.71
N SER A 128 19.93 -5.30 10.12
CA SER A 128 20.40 -6.67 9.95
C SER A 128 20.34 -7.09 8.49
N SER A 129 21.09 -8.14 8.12
CA SER A 129 21.11 -8.67 6.75
C SER A 129 19.70 -9.03 6.25
N LYS A 130 18.84 -9.62 7.08
CA LYS A 130 17.45 -9.96 6.69
C LYS A 130 16.64 -8.70 6.36
N GLU A 131 16.72 -7.67 7.18
CA GLU A 131 16.03 -6.40 6.97
C GLU A 131 16.48 -5.71 5.68
N THR A 132 17.79 -5.69 5.44
CA THR A 132 18.35 -5.10 4.21
C THR A 132 17.94 -5.88 2.97
N ILE A 133 17.98 -7.22 3.02
CA ILE A 133 17.54 -8.07 1.90
C ILE A 133 16.04 -7.87 1.65
N PHE A 134 15.21 -7.83 2.71
CA PHE A 134 13.79 -7.54 2.60
C PHE A 134 13.56 -6.21 1.87
N ILE A 135 14.19 -5.12 2.30
CA ILE A 135 14.04 -3.81 1.64
C ILE A 135 14.47 -3.88 0.18
N GLY A 136 15.63 -4.47 -0.11
CA GLY A 136 16.15 -4.57 -1.48
C GLY A 136 15.20 -5.31 -2.42
N LEU A 137 14.69 -6.47 -1.98
CA LEU A 137 13.76 -7.27 -2.77
C LEU A 137 12.42 -6.56 -3.00
N ILE A 138 11.87 -5.88 -1.98
CA ILE A 138 10.61 -5.15 -2.15
C ILE A 138 10.82 -3.91 -3.03
N LEU A 139 11.92 -3.17 -2.90
CA LEU A 139 12.22 -2.02 -3.76
C LEU A 139 12.40 -2.40 -5.22
N GLU A 140 13.02 -3.55 -5.50
CA GLU A 140 13.11 -4.08 -6.86
C GLU A 140 11.71 -4.31 -7.45
N ASN A 141 10.76 -4.82 -6.65
CA ASN A 141 9.38 -4.99 -7.10
C ASN A 141 8.64 -3.65 -7.23
N SER A 142 8.72 -2.78 -6.21
CA SER A 142 7.94 -1.55 -6.16
C SER A 142 8.52 -0.45 -7.07
N ALA A 143 9.78 -0.08 -6.88
CA ALA A 143 10.38 1.10 -7.51
C ALA A 143 10.92 0.86 -8.93
N LEU A 144 11.24 -0.39 -9.29
CA LEU A 144 11.69 -0.70 -10.65
C LEU A 144 10.61 -1.28 -11.54
N GLN A 145 9.79 -2.20 -11.03
CA GLN A 145 8.88 -2.98 -11.90
C GLN A 145 7.48 -2.37 -11.95
N HIS A 146 6.87 -2.07 -10.81
CA HIS A 146 5.44 -1.71 -10.77
C HIS A 146 5.13 -0.22 -10.65
N VAL A 147 6.07 0.57 -10.14
CA VAL A 147 5.90 2.00 -9.83
C VAL A 147 7.13 2.79 -10.31
N SER A 148 7.58 2.49 -11.54
CA SER A 148 8.77 3.12 -12.12
C SER A 148 8.62 4.64 -12.29
N ASP A 149 7.39 5.14 -12.48
CA ASP A 149 7.06 6.56 -12.63
C ASP A 149 6.58 7.23 -11.33
N GLY A 150 6.49 6.49 -10.21
CA GLY A 150 5.99 7.00 -8.93
C GLY A 150 7.07 7.10 -7.85
N ILE A 151 6.66 6.99 -6.59
CA ILE A 151 7.55 7.11 -5.43
C ILE A 151 7.25 6.02 -4.39
N THR A 152 8.25 5.69 -3.59
CA THR A 152 8.16 4.74 -2.48
C THR A 152 8.63 5.41 -1.18
N LEU A 153 7.84 5.29 -0.12
CA LEU A 153 8.19 5.68 1.24
C LEU A 153 8.58 4.42 2.03
N ILE A 154 9.75 4.45 2.67
CA ILE A 154 10.25 3.41 3.56
C ILE A 154 10.32 3.98 4.97
N VAL A 155 9.67 3.33 5.92
CA VAL A 155 9.72 3.69 7.34
C VAL A 155 10.18 2.47 8.14
N VAL A 156 11.30 2.62 8.85
CA VAL A 156 11.82 1.61 9.76
C VAL A 156 11.62 2.09 11.18
N GLU A 157 10.80 1.37 11.95
CA GLU A 157 10.67 1.53 13.39
C GLU A 157 11.46 0.44 14.12
N LYS A 158 12.38 0.85 15.00
CA LYS A 158 13.04 -0.07 15.92
C LYS A 158 12.31 -0.06 17.26
N LYS A 159 11.60 -1.16 17.58
CA LYS A 159 11.04 -1.41 18.91
C LYS A 159 12.02 -2.28 19.72
N HIS A 160 11.69 -2.53 20.98
CA HIS A 160 12.55 -3.29 21.88
C HIS A 160 12.65 -4.77 21.47
N ASP A 161 11.52 -5.39 21.12
CA ASP A 161 11.36 -6.82 20.87
C ASP A 161 11.26 -7.18 19.38
N PHE A 162 11.01 -6.19 18.51
CA PHE A 162 11.00 -6.35 17.05
C PHE A 162 11.40 -5.07 16.34
N SER A 163 11.67 -5.16 15.04
CA SER A 163 11.62 -4.02 14.14
C SER A 163 10.47 -4.17 13.15
N LYS A 164 9.92 -3.03 12.72
CA LYS A 164 8.84 -2.93 11.74
C LYS A 164 9.35 -2.11 10.55
N ILE A 165 9.26 -2.66 9.35
CA ILE A 165 9.66 -2.00 8.12
C ILE A 165 8.43 -1.87 7.24
N SER A 166 7.96 -0.65 7.01
CA SER A 166 6.83 -0.34 6.13
C SER A 166 7.37 0.22 4.82
N ILE A 167 7.08 -0.44 3.71
CA ILE A 167 7.43 0.01 2.36
C ILE A 167 6.13 0.28 1.61
N ILE A 168 5.92 1.55 1.26
CA ILE A 168 4.66 2.07 0.75
C ILE A 168 4.94 2.70 -0.60
N ASP A 169 4.39 2.13 -1.66
CA ASP A 169 4.39 2.76 -2.97
C ASP A 169 3.03 3.38 -3.29
N ASN A 170 3.02 4.27 -4.27
CA ASN A 170 1.80 4.88 -4.77
C ASN A 170 1.34 4.33 -6.12
N GLY A 171 1.70 3.08 -6.41
CA GLY A 171 1.33 2.39 -7.62
C GLY A 171 -0.14 2.00 -7.70
N LYS A 172 -0.46 1.00 -8.52
CA LYS A 172 -1.84 0.53 -8.75
C LYS A 172 -2.14 -0.84 -8.11
N GLY A 173 -1.27 -1.31 -7.20
CA GLY A 173 -1.33 -2.67 -6.66
C GLY A 173 -0.76 -3.72 -7.61
N PHE A 174 -0.94 -5.00 -7.27
CA PHE A 174 -0.46 -6.10 -8.09
C PHE A 174 -1.31 -6.29 -9.35
N LYS A 175 -0.64 -6.41 -10.49
CA LYS A 175 -1.28 -6.53 -11.82
C LYS A 175 -0.68 -7.67 -12.62
N ASP A 176 -1.54 -8.38 -13.34
CA ASP A 176 -1.15 -9.33 -14.37
C ASP A 176 -1.22 -8.63 -15.74
N GLU A 177 -0.07 -8.33 -16.32
CA GLU A 177 0.04 -7.70 -17.64
C GLU A 177 -0.62 -8.51 -18.77
N LYS A 178 -0.82 -9.81 -18.58
CA LYS A 178 -1.47 -10.68 -19.58
C LYS A 178 -2.98 -10.60 -19.55
N ARG A 179 -3.56 -10.07 -18.47
CA ARG A 179 -5.01 -9.95 -18.30
C ARG A 179 -5.35 -8.48 -18.33
N ASP A 180 -6.13 -8.06 -19.33
CA ASP A 180 -6.62 -6.69 -19.40
C ASP A 180 -7.40 -6.38 -18.10
N ASN A 181 -6.93 -5.42 -17.31
CA ASN A 181 -7.40 -5.11 -15.94
C ASN A 181 -7.28 -6.23 -14.87
N GLY A 182 -6.42 -7.22 -15.06
CA GLY A 182 -6.26 -8.33 -14.11
C GLY A 182 -5.55 -7.92 -12.82
N LYS A 183 -6.29 -7.32 -11.88
CA LYS A 183 -5.83 -7.21 -10.49
C LYS A 183 -5.53 -8.60 -9.95
N VAL A 184 -4.36 -8.77 -9.34
CA VAL A 184 -3.93 -10.05 -8.78
C VAL A 184 -4.20 -10.00 -7.28
N LYS A 185 -4.94 -10.97 -6.75
CA LYS A 185 -5.16 -11.09 -5.29
C LYS A 185 -3.83 -11.27 -4.57
N ILE A 186 -3.71 -10.79 -3.33
CA ILE A 186 -2.49 -10.93 -2.53
C ILE A 186 -2.09 -12.40 -2.43
N GLU A 187 -3.03 -13.31 -2.15
CA GLU A 187 -2.75 -14.74 -2.01
C GLU A 187 -2.11 -15.37 -3.26
N THR A 188 -2.39 -14.80 -4.44
CA THR A 188 -1.70 -15.17 -5.68
C THR A 188 -0.37 -14.42 -5.77
N ALA A 189 -0.38 -13.09 -5.62
CA ALA A 189 0.77 -12.23 -5.85
C ALA A 189 2.02 -12.60 -5.04
N VAL A 190 1.84 -13.15 -3.85
CA VAL A 190 2.94 -13.48 -2.93
C VAL A 190 3.57 -14.86 -3.17
N LYS A 191 2.96 -15.71 -4.01
CA LYS A 191 3.46 -17.07 -4.30
C LYS A 191 4.37 -17.04 -5.52
N TYR A 192 5.52 -17.71 -5.44
CA TYR A 192 6.43 -17.78 -6.57
C TYR A 192 5.81 -18.52 -7.77
N GLY A 193 6.01 -17.96 -8.96
CA GLY A 193 5.56 -18.53 -10.23
C GLY A 193 4.06 -18.63 -10.47
N SER A 194 3.28 -17.97 -9.63
CA SER A 194 1.82 -17.97 -9.73
C SER A 194 1.25 -16.96 -10.74
N PHE A 195 2.02 -15.96 -11.19
CA PHE A 195 1.61 -14.98 -12.22
C PHE A 195 2.81 -14.32 -12.93
N GLY A 196 2.60 -13.76 -14.13
CA GLY A 196 3.63 -13.11 -14.96
C GLY A 196 4.05 -13.86 -16.24
N ARG A 197 5.01 -13.30 -17.00
CA ARG A 197 5.52 -13.90 -18.25
C ARG A 197 6.49 -15.05 -17.92
N GLY A 198 6.02 -16.30 -18.08
CA GLY A 198 6.85 -17.50 -17.95
C GLY A 198 6.81 -18.21 -16.59
N GLY A 199 6.15 -17.65 -15.57
CA GLY A 199 6.15 -18.23 -14.23
C GLY A 199 7.41 -17.93 -13.41
N ASP A 200 8.26 -17.01 -13.86
CA ASP A 200 9.50 -16.63 -13.15
C ASP A 200 9.38 -15.30 -12.39
N ARG A 201 8.21 -14.65 -12.41
CA ARG A 201 7.97 -13.41 -11.65
C ARG A 201 7.52 -13.71 -10.22
N GLY A 202 7.84 -12.81 -9.29
CA GLY A 202 7.42 -12.88 -7.89
C GLY A 202 8.42 -13.50 -6.92
N ILE A 203 9.60 -13.96 -7.37
CA ILE A 203 10.63 -14.53 -6.48
C ILE A 203 11.11 -13.53 -5.41
N GLY A 204 11.21 -12.25 -5.79
CA GLY A 204 11.65 -11.21 -4.88
C GLY A 204 10.63 -10.97 -3.76
N LEU A 205 9.37 -10.76 -4.12
CA LEU A 205 8.29 -10.57 -3.14
C LEU A 205 8.13 -11.81 -2.26
N SER A 206 8.11 -13.01 -2.85
CA SER A 206 7.93 -14.23 -2.08
C SER A 206 9.10 -14.50 -1.13
N SER A 207 10.35 -14.30 -1.58
CA SER A 207 11.54 -14.45 -0.74
C SER A 207 11.59 -13.38 0.36
N ALA A 208 11.18 -12.14 0.08
CA ALA A 208 11.09 -11.09 1.09
C ALA A 208 10.14 -11.50 2.22
N LEU A 209 8.91 -11.90 1.87
CA LEU A 209 7.86 -12.23 2.83
C LEU A 209 8.12 -13.56 3.57
N ASN A 210 8.70 -14.55 2.90
CA ASN A 210 8.83 -15.90 3.45
C ASN A 210 10.15 -16.15 4.17
N GLN A 211 11.28 -15.61 3.67
CA GLN A 211 12.61 -15.90 4.22
C GLN A 211 13.17 -14.75 5.04
N ASN A 212 12.76 -13.53 4.71
CA ASN A 212 13.37 -12.32 5.25
C ASN A 212 12.49 -11.58 6.24
N SER A 213 11.24 -11.97 6.47
CA SER A 213 10.38 -11.45 7.54
C SER A 213 9.78 -12.56 8.40
N ASP A 214 9.48 -12.27 9.67
CA ASP A 214 8.86 -13.25 10.57
C ASP A 214 7.34 -13.26 10.49
N ILE A 215 6.75 -12.10 10.23
CA ILE A 215 5.36 -11.85 9.88
C ILE A 215 5.36 -10.70 8.88
N ALA A 216 4.42 -10.71 7.95
CA ALA A 216 4.22 -9.59 7.05
C ALA A 216 2.75 -9.18 6.94
N GLU A 217 2.52 -7.90 6.66
CA GLU A 217 1.24 -7.39 6.17
C GLU A 217 1.42 -6.90 4.74
N VAL A 218 0.44 -7.21 3.90
CA VAL A 218 0.38 -6.65 2.56
C VAL A 218 -0.97 -5.99 2.41
N HIS A 219 -0.97 -4.76 1.92
CA HIS A 219 -2.17 -4.02 1.60
C HIS A 219 -2.04 -3.56 0.15
N GLN A 220 -3.06 -3.82 -0.63
CA GLN A 220 -3.22 -3.28 -1.96
C GLN A 220 -4.66 -2.75 -2.11
N PRO A 221 -5.03 -2.16 -3.24
CA PRO A 221 -6.41 -1.77 -3.46
C PRO A 221 -7.37 -2.94 -3.24
N GLU A 222 -8.43 -2.71 -2.48
CA GLU A 222 -9.52 -3.67 -2.17
C GLU A 222 -9.17 -4.82 -1.22
N GLU A 223 -7.90 -5.01 -0.83
CA GLU A 223 -7.47 -6.21 -0.10
C GLU A 223 -6.29 -5.94 0.85
N SER A 224 -6.39 -6.46 2.07
CA SER A 224 -5.30 -6.53 3.04
C SER A 224 -5.15 -7.95 3.56
N ALA A 225 -3.93 -8.37 3.80
CA ALA A 225 -3.62 -9.71 4.27
C ALA A 225 -2.47 -9.72 5.26
N ILE A 226 -2.54 -10.65 6.22
CA ILE A 226 -1.45 -11.01 7.11
C ILE A 226 -0.85 -12.31 6.60
N LEU A 227 0.47 -12.35 6.49
CA LEU A 227 1.23 -13.49 6.02
C LEU A 227 2.26 -13.93 7.06
N ARG A 228 2.57 -15.22 7.05
CA ARG A 228 3.70 -15.79 7.78
C ARG A 228 4.55 -16.68 6.88
N PRO A 229 5.82 -16.93 7.25
CA PRO A 229 6.63 -17.94 6.60
C PRO A 229 5.96 -19.33 6.56
N SER A 230 6.09 -20.03 5.45
CA SER A 230 5.71 -21.42 5.31
C SER A 230 6.82 -22.34 5.81
N GLU A 231 6.42 -23.37 6.55
CA GLU A 231 7.31 -24.44 6.98
C GLU A 231 7.60 -25.44 5.85
N ARG A 232 6.81 -25.42 4.77
CA ARG A 232 6.85 -26.43 3.70
C ARG A 232 7.53 -25.96 2.41
N SER A 233 7.60 -24.64 2.21
CA SER A 233 8.15 -24.06 0.98
C SER A 233 8.96 -22.81 1.30
N VAL A 234 10.09 -22.66 0.63
CA VAL A 234 11.01 -21.54 0.76
C VAL A 234 10.51 -20.29 0.01
N TYR A 235 9.48 -20.43 -0.83
CA TYR A 235 8.96 -19.35 -1.69
C TYR A 235 7.44 -19.17 -1.67
N ASP A 236 6.73 -19.81 -0.73
CA ASP A 236 5.26 -19.71 -0.66
C ASP A 236 4.82 -19.28 0.74
N PRO A 237 4.84 -17.97 1.05
CA PRO A 237 4.31 -17.49 2.33
C PRO A 237 2.82 -17.85 2.47
N VAL A 238 2.39 -18.09 3.71
CA VAL A 238 1.01 -18.49 4.02
C VAL A 238 0.20 -17.27 4.41
N VAL A 239 -0.88 -17.00 3.69
CA VAL A 239 -1.91 -16.03 4.11
C VAL A 239 -2.70 -16.61 5.27
N VAL A 240 -2.63 -15.97 6.44
CA VAL A 240 -3.29 -16.44 7.68
C VAL A 240 -4.53 -15.63 8.03
N TYR A 241 -4.70 -14.46 7.41
CA TYR A 241 -5.86 -13.61 7.55
C TYR A 241 -5.94 -12.69 6.34
N GLN A 242 -7.15 -12.42 5.88
CA GLN A 242 -7.40 -11.56 4.73
C GLN A 242 -8.74 -10.85 4.90
N ILE A 243 -8.77 -9.55 4.60
CA ILE A 243 -9.94 -8.70 4.66
C ILE A 243 -9.99 -7.75 3.46
N ARG A 244 -11.18 -7.28 3.10
CA ARG A 244 -11.34 -6.21 2.12
C ARG A 244 -11.00 -4.86 2.74
N ASN A 245 -10.34 -3.99 1.99
CA ASN A 245 -10.11 -2.60 2.38
C ASN A 245 -10.71 -1.62 1.37
N ASN A 246 -10.66 -0.32 1.68
CA ASN A 246 -11.21 0.76 0.84
C ASN A 246 -10.12 1.54 0.06
N ARG A 247 -8.91 0.99 -0.06
CA ARG A 247 -7.82 1.68 -0.76
C ARG A 247 -8.08 1.68 -2.27
N ALA A 248 -7.88 2.83 -2.90
CA ALA A 248 -8.03 2.98 -4.35
C ALA A 248 -6.72 2.73 -5.12
N TYR A 249 -5.58 2.99 -4.49
CA TYR A 249 -4.24 2.88 -5.09
C TYR A 249 -3.19 2.61 -4.01
N GLY A 250 -1.97 2.31 -4.47
CA GLY A 250 -0.78 2.06 -3.68
C GLY A 250 -0.70 0.63 -3.14
N THR A 251 0.53 0.16 -2.98
CA THR A 251 0.83 -1.07 -2.23
C THR A 251 1.56 -0.71 -0.96
N THR A 252 1.24 -1.38 0.14
CA THR A 252 2.01 -1.31 1.38
C THR A 252 2.43 -2.71 1.75
N VAL A 253 3.73 -2.92 1.87
CA VAL A 253 4.31 -4.17 2.37
C VAL A 253 5.00 -3.86 3.70
N ILE A 254 4.56 -4.50 4.77
CA ILE A 254 5.10 -4.32 6.11
C ILE A 254 5.77 -5.63 6.53
N GLY A 255 7.06 -5.60 6.83
CA GLY A 255 7.78 -6.71 7.43
C GLY A 255 7.97 -6.49 8.94
N TYR A 256 7.73 -7.52 9.73
CA TYR A 256 8.06 -7.55 11.16
C TYR A 256 9.20 -8.54 11.40
N PHE A 257 10.20 -8.13 12.18
CA PHE A 257 11.42 -8.89 12.41
C PHE A 257 11.68 -9.00 13.91
N PHE A 258 11.52 -10.20 14.44
CA PHE A 258 11.70 -10.48 15.86
C PHE A 258 13.17 -10.28 16.27
N LYS A 259 13.40 -9.68 17.44
CA LYS A 259 14.75 -9.41 18.00
C LYS A 259 15.03 -10.19 19.29
N GLY A 260 14.07 -10.99 19.77
CA GLY A 260 14.27 -11.83 20.95
C GLY A 260 15.18 -13.04 20.68
N LYS A 261 15.47 -13.80 21.74
CA LYS A 261 16.33 -14.99 21.70
C LYS A 261 15.49 -16.28 21.69
N GLY A 262 15.88 -17.28 20.90
CA GLY A 262 15.26 -18.62 20.89
C GLY A 262 14.02 -18.76 19.99
N THR A 263 13.78 -19.97 19.51
CA THR A 263 12.69 -20.31 18.57
C THR A 263 11.31 -20.36 19.23
N ASP A 264 11.19 -20.90 20.44
CA ASP A 264 9.89 -21.00 21.12
C ASP A 264 9.31 -19.61 21.42
N ASN A 265 10.19 -18.65 21.73
CA ASN A 265 9.80 -17.25 21.90
C ASN A 265 9.32 -16.60 20.60
N LEU A 266 9.87 -17.02 19.46
CA LEU A 266 9.47 -16.51 18.15
C LEU A 266 8.06 -16.97 17.79
N ASP A 267 7.72 -18.23 18.00
CA ASP A 267 6.39 -18.75 17.62
C ASP A 267 5.27 -18.21 18.52
N ALA A 268 5.54 -18.07 19.83
CA ALA A 268 4.65 -17.38 20.74
C ALA A 268 4.45 -15.91 20.32
N TRP A 269 5.54 -15.21 20.00
CA TRP A 269 5.49 -13.82 19.53
C TRP A 269 4.73 -13.69 18.21
N ARG A 270 4.95 -14.58 17.23
CA ARG A 270 4.22 -14.60 15.95
C ARG A 270 2.72 -14.75 16.16
N THR A 271 2.31 -15.68 17.01
CA THR A 271 0.90 -15.92 17.34
C THR A 271 0.25 -14.67 17.92
N GLN A 272 0.91 -14.07 18.92
CA GLN A 272 0.43 -12.85 19.55
C GLN A 272 0.36 -11.68 18.56
N LYS A 273 1.40 -11.52 17.72
CA LYS A 273 1.45 -10.46 16.70
C LYS A 273 0.31 -10.61 15.69
N ILE A 274 0.02 -11.83 15.22
CA ILE A 274 -1.11 -12.07 14.31
C ILE A 274 -2.44 -11.65 14.94
N ILE A 275 -2.66 -11.93 16.23
CA ILE A 275 -3.87 -11.52 16.95
C ILE A 275 -3.98 -10.00 17.01
N GLU A 276 -2.90 -9.31 17.36
CA GLU A 276 -2.86 -7.83 17.40
C GLU A 276 -3.14 -7.22 16.02
N LEU A 277 -2.49 -7.73 14.97
CA LEU A 277 -2.67 -7.22 13.62
C LEU A 277 -4.11 -7.41 13.12
N ARG A 278 -4.74 -8.56 13.42
CA ARG A 278 -6.15 -8.81 13.09
C ARG A 278 -7.11 -7.80 13.71
N GLN A 279 -6.77 -7.23 14.86
CA GLN A 279 -7.60 -6.21 15.52
C GLN A 279 -7.43 -4.83 14.89
N SER A 280 -6.33 -4.60 14.16
CA SER A 280 -5.99 -3.32 13.54
C SER A 280 -6.39 -3.20 12.06
N LEU A 281 -6.70 -4.32 11.40
CA LEU A 281 -7.16 -4.41 10.01
C LEU A 281 -8.69 -4.34 9.91
#